data_AF-A0A094DGP3-F1
#
_entry.id   AF-A0A094DGP3-F1
#
_cell.length_a   1.000
_cell.length_b   1.000
_cell.length_c   1.000
_cell.angle_alpha   90.00
_cell.angle_beta   90.00
_cell.angle_gamma   90.00
#
_symmetry.space_group_name_H-M   'P 1'
#
loop_
_entity.id
_entity.type
_entity.pdbx_description
1 polymer ?
#
loop_
_entity_poly.entity_id
_entity_poly.type
_entity_poly.pdbx_seq_one_letter_code
_entity_poly.pdbx_strand_id
1 'polypeptide(L)'
;MSNPGLTGDELVELLSMARKTFSDDYIQLHDKKIAAIKNCAALVAIDPTTIRRNVPRKRAHTILTDIWRDLPEVFVLCSVAITIARLGQLKSTDYIRQLREWWDKADRPDGLKETVKRLADILPSHTKQDEVATFENAVLLAAKSIPDSKDREAWIESCLSNVDSLKQLTSSICGSGRKRKSAAVQQAGPDTLDGHNRLIRARSIESVEPAATISLHVGNASSLDPSLCQSSTELTPFQLMARMAEVDKLGIIGNYLFGGINASLMRRKEMDDNIISFTDTVRLHIAYQAGEDFKLEVCLSSSVGQTILQAMKGSIEDLRSMFGDYLFGAIEESNCSMERGVTAAKYM
;
A
#
# COMPACT_ATOMS: atom_id res chain seq x y z
N MET A 1 46.38 -2.89 12.12
CA MET A 1 46.16 -1.43 12.07
C MET A 1 44.68 -1.19 12.31
N SER A 2 44.32 -0.58 13.44
CA SER A 2 42.93 -0.27 13.76
C SER A 2 42.48 0.89 12.88
N ASN A 3 41.49 0.69 12.00
CA ASN A 3 40.93 1.79 11.23
C ASN A 3 40.33 2.81 12.21
N PRO A 4 40.72 4.10 12.14
CA PRO A 4 40.07 5.13 12.93
C PRO A 4 38.57 5.10 12.63
N GLY A 5 37.75 5.06 13.67
CA GLY A 5 36.29 5.04 13.52
C GLY A 5 35.79 6.37 12.97
N LEU A 6 34.73 6.33 12.17
CA LEU A 6 34.12 7.51 11.55
C LEU A 6 33.73 8.54 12.61
N THR A 7 34.18 9.79 12.44
CA THR A 7 33.79 10.93 13.28
C THR A 7 32.65 11.73 12.65
N GLY A 8 32.04 12.65 13.42
CA GLY A 8 31.00 13.54 12.90
C GLY A 8 31.53 14.50 11.83
N ASP A 9 32.70 15.09 12.06
CA ASP A 9 33.35 16.00 11.11
C ASP A 9 33.73 15.28 9.80
N GLU A 10 34.25 14.05 9.90
CA GLU A 10 34.57 13.22 8.74
C GLU A 10 33.31 12.87 7.93
N LEU A 11 32.18 12.60 8.61
CA LEU A 11 30.90 12.41 7.94
C LEU A 11 30.47 13.68 7.18
N VAL A 12 30.54 14.85 7.81
CA VAL A 12 30.22 16.14 7.18
C VAL A 12 31.09 16.42 5.96
N GLU A 13 32.39 16.11 6.04
CA GLU A 13 33.32 16.26 4.92
C GLU A 13 32.96 15.32 3.76
N LEU A 14 32.68 14.05 4.03
CA LEU A 14 32.24 13.07 3.02
C LEU A 14 30.94 13.50 2.33
N LEU A 15 29.97 14.01 3.10
CA LEU A 15 28.70 14.52 2.55
C LEU A 15 28.92 15.79 1.73
N SER A 16 29.82 16.67 2.16
CA SER A 16 30.20 17.87 1.41
C SER A 16 30.84 17.52 0.06
N MET A 17 31.70 16.51 0.02
CA MET A 17 32.26 16.00 -1.23
C MET A 17 31.19 15.38 -2.14
N ALA A 18 30.28 14.58 -1.58
CA ALA A 18 29.19 13.98 -2.36
C ALA A 18 28.22 15.04 -2.90
N ARG A 19 27.90 16.08 -2.10
CA ARG A 19 27.07 17.23 -2.49
C ARG A 19 27.63 17.94 -3.73
N LYS A 20 28.94 18.17 -3.78
CA LYS A 20 29.62 18.79 -4.94
C LYS A 20 29.49 17.98 -6.25
N THR A 21 29.07 16.71 -6.18
CA THR A 21 28.79 15.91 -7.38
C THR A 21 27.40 16.15 -7.96
N PHE A 22 26.55 16.92 -7.28
CA PHE A 22 25.25 17.35 -7.76
C PHE A 22 25.33 18.80 -8.23
N SER A 23 24.78 19.07 -9.41
CA SER A 23 24.56 20.41 -9.97
C SER A 23 23.13 20.90 -9.71
N ASP A 24 22.85 22.15 -10.04
CA ASP A 24 21.49 22.69 -10.04
C ASP A 24 20.59 21.99 -11.06
N ASP A 25 21.15 21.56 -12.19
CA ASP A 25 20.46 20.70 -13.15
C ASP A 25 20.43 19.24 -12.67
N TYR A 26 19.32 18.54 -12.94
CA TYR A 26 19.20 17.12 -12.67
C TYR A 26 20.11 16.31 -13.61
N ILE A 27 21.04 15.56 -13.02
CA ILE A 27 21.88 14.59 -13.71
C ILE A 27 21.47 13.19 -13.25
N GLN A 28 21.17 12.31 -14.21
CA GLN A 28 20.83 10.92 -13.90
C GLN A 28 21.98 10.23 -13.16
N LEU A 29 21.67 9.66 -11.99
CA LEU A 29 22.66 8.93 -11.19
C LEU A 29 23.08 7.63 -11.89
N HIS A 30 24.36 7.30 -11.80
CA HIS A 30 24.86 5.99 -12.20
C HIS A 30 24.22 4.85 -11.38
N ASP A 31 24.01 3.70 -12.01
CA ASP A 31 23.39 2.52 -11.40
C ASP A 31 24.02 2.11 -10.07
N LYS A 32 25.34 2.27 -9.93
CA LYS A 32 26.05 1.99 -8.67
C LYS A 32 25.55 2.86 -7.51
N LYS A 33 25.29 4.15 -7.76
CA LYS A 33 24.76 5.09 -6.76
C LYS A 33 23.29 4.75 -6.44
N ILE A 34 22.50 4.44 -7.45
CA ILE A 34 21.10 4.01 -7.27
C ILE A 34 21.03 2.72 -6.43
N ALA A 35 21.89 1.74 -6.70
CA ALA A 35 21.97 0.51 -5.91
C ALA A 35 22.35 0.78 -4.45
N ALA A 36 23.26 1.73 -4.20
CA ALA A 36 23.62 2.13 -2.84
C ALA A 36 22.44 2.77 -2.08
N ILE A 37 21.67 3.64 -2.76
CA ILE A 37 20.43 4.23 -2.23
C ILE A 37 19.39 3.15 -1.91
N LYS A 38 19.13 2.23 -2.85
CA LYS A 38 18.20 1.10 -2.64
C LYS A 38 18.61 0.24 -1.43
N ASN A 39 19.90 -0.03 -1.26
CA ASN A 39 20.39 -0.80 -0.12
C ASN A 39 20.18 -0.08 1.22
N CYS A 40 20.35 1.24 1.26
CA CYS A 40 20.09 2.04 2.47
C CYS A 40 18.58 2.15 2.74
N ALA A 41 17.77 2.35 1.71
CA ALA A 41 16.32 2.41 1.84
C ALA A 41 15.73 1.08 2.32
N ALA A 42 16.19 -0.04 1.74
CA ALA A 42 15.83 -1.37 2.19
C ALA A 42 16.26 -1.64 3.64
N LEU A 43 17.38 -1.06 4.10
CA LEU A 43 17.76 -1.16 5.51
C LEU A 43 16.79 -0.39 6.41
N VAL A 44 16.40 0.83 6.06
CA VAL A 44 15.45 1.65 6.84
C VAL A 44 14.06 1.02 6.89
N ALA A 45 13.66 0.27 5.87
CA ALA A 45 12.37 -0.43 5.83
C ALA A 45 12.31 -1.70 6.70
N ILE A 46 13.45 -2.23 7.16
CA ILE A 46 13.49 -3.43 8.02
C ILE A 46 13.09 -3.06 9.44
N ASP A 47 12.22 -3.85 10.08
CA ASP A 47 11.94 -3.68 11.50
C ASP A 47 13.23 -3.81 12.34
N PRO A 48 13.60 -2.77 13.14
CA PRO A 48 14.84 -2.76 13.91
C PRO A 48 14.95 -3.92 14.92
N THR A 49 13.84 -4.54 15.32
CA THR A 49 13.85 -5.72 16.22
C THR A 49 14.33 -7.00 15.53
N THR A 50 14.24 -7.06 14.19
CA THR A 50 14.67 -8.20 13.39
C THR A 50 16.18 -8.21 13.13
N ILE A 51 16.85 -7.06 13.29
CA ILE A 51 18.30 -6.90 13.13
C ILE A 51 19.01 -7.43 14.39
N ARG A 52 19.02 -8.75 14.55
CA ARG A 52 19.64 -9.43 15.69
C ARG A 52 21.15 -9.59 15.46
N ARG A 53 21.95 -9.35 16.51
CA ARG A 53 23.40 -9.62 16.61
C ARG A 53 24.36 -8.72 15.81
N ASN A 54 23.91 -7.94 14.83
CA ASN A 54 24.78 -7.04 14.06
C ASN A 54 24.69 -5.59 14.58
N VAL A 55 25.52 -5.26 15.57
CA VAL A 55 25.53 -3.94 16.24
C VAL A 55 25.81 -2.80 15.23
N PRO A 56 26.83 -2.86 14.36
CA PRO A 56 27.07 -1.79 13.38
C PRO A 56 25.90 -1.59 12.41
N ARG A 57 25.29 -2.68 11.92
CA ARG A 57 24.14 -2.57 11.00
C ARG A 57 22.92 -1.96 11.70
N LYS A 58 22.66 -2.34 12.96
CA LYS A 58 21.59 -1.74 13.77
C LYS A 58 21.84 -0.26 14.02
N ARG A 59 23.09 0.14 14.28
CA ARG A 59 23.48 1.54 14.42
C ARG A 59 23.28 2.32 13.12
N ALA A 60 23.73 1.77 11.99
CA ALA A 60 23.54 2.39 10.67
C ALA A 60 22.06 2.54 10.32
N HIS A 61 21.22 1.55 10.65
CA HIS A 61 19.77 1.66 10.52
C HIS A 61 19.26 2.88 11.30
N THR A 62 19.54 2.99 12.60
CA THR A 62 19.11 4.13 13.42
C THR A 62 19.54 5.47 12.83
N ILE A 63 20.80 5.59 12.43
CA ILE A 63 21.33 6.83 11.82
C ILE A 63 20.58 7.17 10.53
N LEU A 64 20.41 6.20 9.64
CA LEU A 64 19.71 6.40 8.37
C LEU A 64 18.22 6.74 8.55
N THR A 65 17.55 6.11 9.52
CA THR A 65 16.17 6.44 9.89
C THR A 65 16.05 7.87 10.40
N ASP A 66 16.94 8.30 11.29
CA ASP A 66 16.94 9.66 11.83
C ASP A 66 17.22 10.69 10.72
N ILE A 67 18.21 10.43 9.85
CA ILE A 67 18.52 11.32 8.73
C ILE A 67 17.35 11.38 7.74
N TRP A 68 16.73 10.24 7.39
CA TRP A 68 15.60 10.23 6.46
C TRP A 68 14.41 11.03 6.98
N ARG A 69 14.06 10.86 8.26
CA ARG A 69 12.97 11.60 8.92
C ARG A 69 13.22 13.11 8.88
N ASP A 70 14.46 13.51 9.12
CA ASP A 70 14.78 14.90 9.42
C ASP A 70 15.29 15.69 8.21
N LEU A 71 15.99 15.03 7.29
CA LEU A 71 16.80 15.61 6.20
C LEU A 71 16.87 14.63 4.99
N PRO A 72 15.79 14.47 4.20
CA PRO A 72 15.70 13.47 3.14
C PRO A 72 16.75 13.66 2.02
N GLU A 73 17.16 14.89 1.71
CA GLU A 73 18.26 15.13 0.75
C GLU A 73 19.61 14.65 1.29
N VAL A 74 19.85 14.85 2.59
CA VAL A 74 21.07 14.38 3.26
C VAL A 74 21.10 12.86 3.35
N PHE A 75 19.94 12.20 3.42
CA PHE A 75 19.86 10.75 3.32
C PHE A 75 20.39 10.23 1.97
N VAL A 76 20.02 10.88 0.85
CA VAL A 76 20.53 10.52 -0.48
C VAL A 76 22.05 10.74 -0.55
N LEU A 77 22.54 11.88 -0.05
CA LEU A 77 23.99 12.15 0.02
C LEU A 77 24.71 11.09 0.85
N CYS A 78 24.18 10.73 2.02
CA CYS A 78 24.75 9.71 2.90
C CYS A 78 24.78 8.35 2.22
N SER A 79 23.70 7.96 1.55
CA SER A 79 23.61 6.67 0.86
C SER A 79 24.64 6.54 -0.27
N VAL A 80 25.01 7.64 -0.92
CA VAL A 80 26.00 7.67 -2.00
C VAL A 80 27.43 7.82 -1.49
N ALA A 81 27.64 8.58 -0.40
CA ALA A 81 28.95 8.92 0.13
C ALA A 81 29.59 7.81 0.97
N ILE A 82 28.77 7.03 1.69
CA ILE A 82 29.26 6.13 2.72
C ILE A 82 28.58 4.75 2.69
N THR A 83 29.35 3.71 2.95
CA THR A 83 28.83 2.35 3.07
C THR A 83 28.14 2.15 4.43
N ILE A 84 27.09 1.32 4.47
CA ILE A 84 26.36 0.97 5.70
C ILE A 84 27.30 0.51 6.82
N ALA A 85 28.31 -0.29 6.50
CA ALA A 85 29.28 -0.80 7.48
C ALA A 85 30.09 0.33 8.13
N ARG A 86 30.56 1.30 7.34
CA ARG A 86 31.33 2.46 7.84
C ARG A 86 30.44 3.43 8.60
N LEU A 87 29.21 3.66 8.14
CA LEU A 87 28.24 4.49 8.85
C LEU A 87 27.90 3.90 10.23
N GLY A 88 27.79 2.57 10.33
CA GLY A 88 27.56 1.86 11.58
C GLY A 88 28.69 2.00 12.63
N GLN A 89 29.86 2.49 12.23
CA GLN A 89 31.01 2.76 13.10
C GLN A 89 31.03 4.21 13.64
N LEU A 90 30.05 5.04 13.25
CA LEU A 90 29.94 6.41 13.73
C LEU A 90 29.74 6.43 15.25
N LYS A 91 30.74 6.95 15.96
CA LYS A 91 30.73 7.02 17.43
C LYS A 91 29.89 8.16 17.98
N SER A 92 29.75 9.24 17.21
CA SER A 92 28.99 10.41 17.63
C SER A 92 27.52 10.06 17.82
N THR A 93 26.90 10.58 18.87
CA THR A 93 25.43 10.59 19.08
C THR A 93 24.80 11.88 18.60
N ASP A 94 25.59 12.94 18.46
CA ASP A 94 25.15 14.29 18.09
C ASP A 94 25.16 14.52 16.57
N TYR A 95 25.27 13.45 15.78
CA TYR A 95 25.41 13.54 14.33
C TYR A 95 24.25 14.32 13.70
N ILE A 96 23.01 14.13 14.16
CA ILE A 96 21.87 14.78 13.51
C ILE A 96 21.89 16.30 13.73
N ARG A 97 22.32 16.75 14.91
CA ARG A 97 22.49 18.18 15.22
C ARG A 97 23.58 18.78 14.34
N GLN A 98 24.73 18.11 14.23
CA GLN A 98 25.84 18.55 13.37
C GLN A 98 25.42 18.60 11.89
N LEU A 99 24.68 17.59 11.42
CA LEU A 99 24.18 17.54 10.04
C LEU A 99 23.17 18.65 9.76
N ARG A 100 22.27 18.98 10.69
CA ARG A 100 21.34 20.11 10.55
C ARG A 100 22.10 21.44 10.49
N GLU A 101 22.98 21.69 11.45
CA GLU A 101 23.79 22.92 11.52
C GLU A 101 24.63 23.11 10.25
N TRP A 102 25.16 22.02 9.68
CA TRP A 102 25.87 22.04 8.40
C TRP A 102 24.92 22.26 7.21
N TRP A 103 23.80 21.53 7.15
CA TRP A 103 22.87 21.58 6.02
C TRP A 103 22.11 22.91 5.91
N ASP A 104 21.98 23.64 7.01
CA ASP A 104 21.43 25.01 7.01
C ASP A 104 22.39 26.04 6.40
N LYS A 105 23.71 25.74 6.40
CA LYS A 105 24.75 26.60 5.84
C LYS A 105 25.21 26.17 4.44
N ALA A 106 24.96 24.93 4.07
CA ALA A 106 25.39 24.38 2.78
C ALA A 106 24.43 24.78 1.65
N ASP A 107 24.97 25.03 0.45
CA ASP A 107 24.12 25.27 -0.73
C ASP A 107 23.33 24.00 -1.08
N ARG A 108 22.06 24.16 -1.46
CA ARG A 108 21.14 23.04 -1.73
C ARG A 108 20.86 22.97 -3.23
N PRO A 109 21.69 22.24 -4.02
CA PRO A 109 21.53 22.20 -5.46
C PRO A 109 20.16 21.62 -5.83
N ASP A 110 19.47 22.26 -6.77
CA ASP A 110 18.10 21.87 -7.14
C ASP A 110 18.05 20.47 -7.78
N GLY A 111 19.12 20.05 -8.46
CA GLY A 111 19.26 18.70 -9.02
C GLY A 111 19.23 17.60 -7.95
N LEU A 112 19.65 17.90 -6.71
CA LEU A 112 19.53 16.96 -5.59
C LEU A 112 18.07 16.81 -5.14
N LYS A 113 17.32 17.92 -5.03
CA LYS A 113 15.88 17.89 -4.69
C LYS A 113 15.09 17.11 -5.75
N GLU A 114 15.37 17.37 -7.03
CA GLU A 114 14.73 16.64 -8.14
C GLU A 114 15.10 15.16 -8.11
N THR A 115 16.34 14.82 -7.70
CA THR A 115 16.73 13.42 -7.49
C THR A 115 15.90 12.74 -6.39
N VAL A 116 15.66 13.41 -5.26
CA VAL A 116 14.77 12.88 -4.20
C VAL A 116 13.38 12.62 -4.75
N LYS A 117 12.81 13.59 -5.50
CA LYS A 117 11.48 13.47 -6.10
C LYS A 117 11.38 12.29 -7.07
N ARG A 118 12.39 12.09 -7.94
CA ARG A 118 12.38 11.00 -8.93
C ARG A 118 12.61 9.61 -8.33
N LEU A 119 13.28 9.54 -7.19
CA LEU A 119 13.52 8.29 -6.49
C LEU A 119 12.47 8.01 -5.40
N ALA A 120 11.36 8.75 -5.38
CA ALA A 120 10.31 8.61 -4.36
C ALA A 120 9.70 7.19 -4.29
N ASP A 121 9.78 6.42 -5.37
CA ASP A 121 9.32 5.03 -5.47
C ASP A 121 10.26 4.03 -4.75
N ILE A 122 11.55 4.35 -4.66
CA ILE A 122 12.57 3.48 -4.04
C ILE A 122 13.03 3.96 -2.66
N LEU A 123 12.83 5.24 -2.37
CA LEU A 123 13.15 5.80 -1.07
C LEU A 123 12.19 5.23 -0.02
N PRO A 124 12.58 5.18 1.26
CA PRO A 124 11.66 4.73 2.29
C PRO A 124 10.39 5.58 2.19
N SER A 125 9.24 4.95 1.93
CA SER A 125 7.98 5.65 2.12
C SER A 125 8.01 6.21 3.54
N HIS A 126 7.59 7.46 3.73
CA HIS A 126 7.32 7.99 5.06
C HIS A 126 6.51 6.93 5.77
N THR A 127 7.16 6.21 6.69
CA THR A 127 6.67 4.91 7.13
C THR A 127 5.35 5.14 7.84
N LYS A 128 4.52 4.11 8.02
CA LYS A 128 3.32 4.18 8.87
C LYS A 128 3.57 4.83 10.25
N GLN A 129 4.82 4.86 10.72
CA GLN A 129 5.22 5.62 11.90
C GLN A 129 5.02 7.14 11.77
N ASP A 130 5.25 7.71 10.59
CA ASP A 130 5.03 9.13 10.32
C ASP A 130 3.54 9.45 10.24
N GLU A 131 2.73 8.54 9.68
CA GLU A 131 1.26 8.64 9.70
C GLU A 131 0.72 8.56 11.13
N VAL A 132 1.27 7.65 11.95
CA VAL A 132 0.95 7.54 13.37
C VAL A 132 1.35 8.79 14.14
N ALA A 133 2.57 9.31 13.92
CA ALA A 133 3.02 10.54 14.57
C ALA A 133 2.19 11.76 14.13
N THR A 134 1.80 11.80 12.85
CA THR A 134 0.87 12.81 12.31
C THR A 134 -0.49 12.70 12.99
N PHE A 135 -1.02 11.50 13.16
CA PHE A 135 -2.27 11.25 13.85
C PHE A 135 -2.19 11.63 15.35
N GLU A 136 -1.13 11.24 16.04
CA GLU A 136 -0.87 11.62 17.44
C GLU A 136 -0.80 13.14 17.60
N ASN A 137 -0.13 13.85 16.68
CA ASN A 137 -0.12 15.31 16.66
C ASN A 137 -1.51 15.91 16.38
N ALA A 138 -2.28 15.32 15.47
CA ALA A 138 -3.65 15.75 15.17
C ALA A 138 -4.56 15.60 16.40
N VAL A 139 -4.43 14.50 17.15
CA VAL A 139 -5.11 14.28 18.44
C VAL A 139 -4.73 15.39 19.42
N LEU A 140 -3.43 15.65 19.63
CA LEU A 140 -2.99 16.72 20.55
C LEU A 140 -3.47 18.12 20.14
N LEU A 141 -3.56 18.39 18.83
CA LEU A 141 -4.11 19.64 18.32
C LEU A 141 -5.62 19.75 18.55
N ALA A 142 -6.38 18.71 18.23
CA ALA A 142 -7.83 18.67 18.45
C ALA A 142 -8.20 18.79 19.93
N ALA A 143 -7.39 18.19 20.81
CA ALA A 143 -7.57 18.27 22.25
C ALA A 143 -7.53 19.71 22.77
N LYS A 144 -6.81 20.64 22.12
CA LYS A 144 -6.76 22.05 22.53
C LYS A 144 -8.11 22.76 22.44
N SER A 145 -9.05 22.23 21.67
CA SER A 145 -10.41 22.76 21.55
C SER A 145 -11.31 22.36 22.73
N ILE A 146 -10.88 21.45 23.61
CA ILE A 146 -11.62 21.02 24.80
C ILE A 146 -11.26 21.97 25.96
N PRO A 147 -12.22 22.79 26.46
CA PRO A 147 -11.94 23.80 27.48
C PRO A 147 -11.58 23.20 28.83
N ASP A 148 -12.32 22.16 29.24
CA ASP A 148 -12.11 21.48 30.50
C ASP A 148 -10.85 20.61 30.44
N SER A 149 -9.97 20.78 31.43
CA SER A 149 -8.67 20.10 31.47
C SER A 149 -8.80 18.60 31.71
N LYS A 150 -9.79 18.16 32.50
CA LYS A 150 -9.97 16.76 32.86
C LYS A 150 -10.58 15.99 31.70
N ASP A 151 -11.58 16.59 31.02
CA ASP A 151 -12.17 15.99 29.82
C ASP A 151 -11.16 15.92 28.67
N ARG A 152 -10.30 16.93 28.53
CA ARG A 152 -9.22 16.94 27.55
C ARG A 152 -8.22 15.79 27.77
N GLU A 153 -7.77 15.59 29.00
CA GLU A 153 -6.83 14.51 29.34
C GLU A 153 -7.45 13.13 29.12
N ALA A 154 -8.69 12.92 29.60
CA ALA A 154 -9.40 11.66 29.39
C ALA A 154 -9.61 11.34 27.90
N TRP A 155 -9.89 12.36 27.08
CA TRP A 155 -10.04 12.21 25.64
C TRP A 155 -8.70 11.86 24.96
N ILE A 156 -7.60 12.53 25.32
CA ILE A 156 -6.26 12.21 24.80
C ILE A 156 -5.88 10.75 25.13
N GLU A 157 -6.06 10.34 26.39
CA GLU A 157 -5.74 8.96 26.81
C GLU A 157 -6.55 7.92 26.03
N SER A 158 -7.85 8.16 25.83
CA SER A 158 -8.71 7.29 25.04
C SER A 158 -8.24 7.18 23.58
N CYS A 159 -7.92 8.31 22.94
CA CYS A 159 -7.41 8.33 21.57
C CYS A 159 -6.07 7.60 21.44
N LEU A 160 -5.12 7.84 22.35
CA LEU A 160 -3.82 7.17 22.33
C LEU A 160 -3.93 5.67 22.59
N SER A 161 -4.83 5.23 23.48
CA SER A 161 -5.13 3.81 23.69
C SER A 161 -5.66 3.12 22.43
N ASN A 162 -6.47 3.81 21.62
CA ASN A 162 -6.96 3.29 20.35
C ASN A 162 -5.83 3.20 19.30
N VAL A 163 -4.95 4.20 19.25
CA VAL A 163 -3.76 4.17 18.38
C VAL A 163 -2.86 2.98 18.72
N ASP A 164 -2.62 2.73 20.01
CA ASP A 164 -1.82 1.58 20.44
C ASP A 164 -2.48 0.26 20.09
N SER A 165 -3.81 0.17 20.17
CA SER A 165 -4.58 -0.99 19.71
C SER A 165 -4.41 -1.22 18.20
N LEU A 166 -4.44 -0.16 17.40
CA LEU A 166 -4.19 -0.22 15.94
C LEU A 166 -2.74 -0.63 15.63
N LYS A 167 -1.74 -0.11 16.37
CA LYS A 167 -0.34 -0.53 16.26
C LYS A 167 -0.21 -2.03 16.52
N GLN A 168 -0.85 -2.54 17.57
CA GLN A 168 -0.84 -3.97 17.91
C GLN A 168 -1.47 -4.83 16.80
N LEU A 169 -2.65 -4.44 16.29
CA LEU A 169 -3.30 -5.12 15.17
C LEU A 169 -2.41 -5.16 13.92
N THR A 170 -1.80 -4.03 13.58
CA THR A 170 -0.91 -3.94 12.40
C THR A 170 0.33 -4.82 12.56
N SER A 171 0.91 -4.89 13.76
CA SER A 171 2.07 -5.74 14.05
C SER A 171 1.74 -7.25 13.98
N SER A 172 0.52 -7.63 14.39
CA SER A 172 0.03 -9.01 14.32
C SER A 172 -0.13 -9.50 12.87
N ILE A 173 -0.63 -8.64 11.98
CA ILE A 173 -0.88 -8.99 10.57
C ILE A 173 0.44 -9.28 9.83
N CYS A 174 1.49 -8.47 10.05
CA CYS A 174 2.78 -8.67 9.37
C CYS A 174 3.63 -9.83 9.91
N GLY A 175 3.37 -10.32 11.13
CA GLY A 175 4.19 -11.33 11.80
C GLY A 175 3.88 -12.80 11.46
N SER A 176 2.78 -13.08 10.74
CA SER A 176 2.24 -14.44 10.62
C SER A 176 2.76 -15.28 9.44
N GLY A 177 3.78 -14.80 8.73
CA GLY A 177 4.51 -15.57 7.70
C GLY A 177 5.27 -16.76 8.30
N ARG A 178 4.55 -17.77 8.79
CA ARG A 178 5.09 -19.06 9.23
C ARG A 178 5.82 -19.70 8.06
N LYS A 179 7.16 -19.61 8.09
CA LYS A 179 8.05 -20.44 7.29
C LYS A 179 7.70 -21.89 7.56
N ARG A 180 6.95 -22.53 6.64
CA ARG A 180 6.77 -23.98 6.63
C ARG A 180 8.15 -24.59 6.43
N LYS A 181 8.69 -25.13 7.52
CA LYS A 181 9.91 -25.94 7.51
C LYS A 181 9.59 -27.18 6.69
N SER A 182 10.02 -27.20 5.43
CA SER A 182 9.92 -28.37 4.56
C SER A 182 10.70 -29.50 5.23
N ALA A 183 9.97 -30.50 5.74
CA ALA A 183 10.56 -31.71 6.26
C ALA A 183 11.20 -32.46 5.09
N ALA A 184 12.50 -32.68 5.17
CA ALA A 184 13.23 -33.55 4.27
C ALA A 184 12.73 -34.99 4.47
N VAL A 185 12.02 -35.51 3.47
CA VAL A 185 11.74 -36.94 3.33
C VAL A 185 13.05 -37.61 2.92
N GLN A 186 13.59 -38.43 3.81
CA GLN A 186 14.61 -39.42 3.45
C GLN A 186 13.93 -40.56 2.68
N GLN A 187 14.38 -40.82 1.47
CA GLN A 187 14.27 -42.15 0.87
C GLN A 187 15.64 -42.57 0.34
N ALA A 188 16.07 -43.73 0.82
CA ALA A 188 17.21 -44.48 0.35
C ALA A 188 16.70 -45.64 -0.51
N GLY A 189 17.39 -45.91 -1.62
CA GLY A 189 17.47 -47.25 -2.21
C GLY A 189 16.81 -47.44 -3.59
N PRO A 190 17.35 -48.36 -4.43
CA PRO A 190 17.65 -48.07 -5.82
C PRO A 190 16.92 -48.96 -6.85
N ASP A 191 17.08 -48.55 -8.11
CA ASP A 191 16.98 -49.31 -9.36
C ASP A 191 15.72 -50.14 -9.65
N THR A 192 15.01 -49.75 -10.72
CA THR A 192 14.76 -50.63 -11.86
C THR A 192 14.23 -49.82 -13.05
N LEU A 193 14.94 -49.95 -14.17
CA LEU A 193 14.42 -49.68 -15.51
C LEU A 193 13.15 -50.50 -15.73
N ASP A 194 12.05 -49.87 -16.11
CA ASP A 194 11.23 -50.40 -17.21
C ASP A 194 10.35 -49.28 -17.80
N GLY A 195 10.46 -49.12 -19.11
CA GLY A 195 9.65 -48.18 -19.86
C GLY A 195 8.40 -48.86 -20.36
N HIS A 196 7.21 -48.32 -20.09
CA HIS A 196 6.00 -48.67 -20.82
C HIS A 196 5.10 -47.44 -21.00
N ASN A 197 4.80 -47.16 -22.27
CA ASN A 197 3.78 -46.25 -22.76
C ASN A 197 2.44 -46.48 -22.06
N ARG A 198 1.83 -45.40 -21.55
CA ARG A 198 0.37 -45.32 -21.40
C ARG A 198 -0.16 -44.03 -22.01
N LEU A 199 -0.87 -44.23 -23.11
CA LEU A 199 -1.94 -43.35 -23.58
C LEU A 199 -2.80 -42.90 -22.40
N ILE A 200 -2.88 -41.58 -22.17
CA ILE A 200 -4.03 -40.98 -21.50
C ILE A 200 -4.70 -40.01 -22.47
N ARG A 201 -5.86 -40.47 -22.90
CA ARG A 201 -6.89 -39.80 -23.68
C ARG A 201 -7.41 -38.59 -22.89
N ALA A 202 -7.04 -37.38 -23.31
CA ALA A 202 -7.70 -36.17 -22.85
C ALA A 202 -9.08 -36.04 -23.53
N ARG A 203 -10.14 -36.25 -22.74
CA ARG A 203 -11.44 -35.63 -22.96
C ARG A 203 -11.86 -35.03 -21.62
N SER A 204 -11.89 -33.71 -21.55
CA SER A 204 -12.93 -33.02 -20.80
C SER A 204 -13.15 -31.68 -21.49
N ILE A 205 -14.37 -31.49 -21.99
CA ILE A 205 -14.85 -30.25 -22.56
C ILE A 205 -15.26 -29.41 -21.35
N GLU A 206 -14.42 -28.45 -20.98
CA GLU A 206 -14.89 -27.36 -20.11
C GLU A 206 -15.85 -26.52 -20.94
N SER A 207 -17.14 -26.69 -20.63
CA SER A 207 -18.16 -25.73 -20.99
C SER A 207 -17.77 -24.40 -20.35
N VAL A 208 -17.36 -23.45 -21.19
CA VAL A 208 -17.15 -22.06 -20.80
C VAL A 208 -18.50 -21.49 -20.40
N GLU A 209 -18.82 -21.58 -19.11
CA GLU A 209 -19.92 -20.83 -18.52
C GLU A 209 -19.51 -19.34 -18.54
N PRO A 210 -20.36 -18.43 -19.04
CA PRO A 210 -20.02 -17.02 -19.06
C PRO A 210 -19.87 -16.50 -17.63
N ALA A 211 -18.77 -15.79 -17.39
CA ALA A 211 -18.56 -15.09 -16.13
C ALA A 211 -19.75 -14.13 -15.88
N ALA A 212 -20.45 -14.34 -14.77
CA ALA A 212 -21.45 -13.40 -14.29
C ALA A 212 -20.73 -12.18 -13.70
N THR A 213 -20.40 -11.21 -14.55
CA THR A 213 -19.91 -9.91 -14.11
C THR A 213 -21.12 -9.10 -13.65
N ILE A 214 -21.29 -8.98 -12.34
CA ILE A 214 -22.22 -7.99 -11.76
C ILE A 214 -21.50 -6.64 -11.82
N SER A 215 -21.60 -6.00 -12.97
CA SER A 215 -21.28 -4.58 -13.09
C SER A 215 -22.47 -3.82 -12.51
N LEU A 216 -22.31 -3.28 -11.30
CA LEU A 216 -23.17 -2.19 -10.84
C LEU A 216 -22.84 -0.97 -11.70
N HIS A 217 -23.46 -0.90 -12.89
CA HIS A 217 -23.27 0.19 -13.83
C HIS A 217 -24.60 0.93 -14.01
N VAL A 218 -24.60 2.18 -13.55
CA VAL A 218 -25.67 3.14 -13.69
C VAL A 218 -25.32 4.01 -14.89
N GLY A 219 -26.11 3.91 -15.95
CA GLY A 219 -25.98 4.71 -17.17
C GLY A 219 -27.35 5.24 -17.59
N ASN A 220 -27.37 6.52 -17.98
CA ASN A 220 -28.54 7.20 -18.53
C ASN A 220 -28.71 6.87 -20.01
N ALA A 221 -29.92 6.45 -20.40
CA ALA A 221 -30.39 6.54 -21.77
C ALA A 221 -31.92 6.62 -21.79
N SER A 222 -32.44 7.79 -22.18
CA SER A 222 -33.67 7.96 -23.00
C SER A 222 -33.71 9.39 -23.57
N SER A 223 -33.18 9.54 -24.79
CA SER A 223 -33.86 10.14 -25.97
C SER A 223 -35.10 11.02 -25.66
N LEU A 224 -35.08 12.36 -25.84
CA LEU A 224 -35.19 13.09 -27.12
C LEU A 224 -34.77 14.56 -26.93
N ASP A 225 -33.81 15.07 -27.72
CA ASP A 225 -33.90 16.29 -28.56
C ASP A 225 -32.56 16.52 -29.30
N PRO A 226 -32.47 16.43 -30.64
CA PRO A 226 -31.20 16.56 -31.35
C PRO A 226 -31.03 17.99 -31.89
N SER A 227 -30.73 18.97 -31.03
CA SER A 227 -30.04 20.17 -31.48
C SER A 227 -29.33 20.89 -30.34
N LEU A 228 -28.07 21.27 -30.58
CA LEU A 228 -27.19 22.10 -29.75
C LEU A 228 -26.45 21.38 -28.60
N CYS A 229 -25.32 20.74 -28.93
CA CYS A 229 -24.02 20.96 -28.27
C CYS A 229 -22.94 20.05 -28.90
N GLN A 230 -22.29 20.55 -29.95
CA GLN A 230 -21.05 19.96 -30.46
C GLN A 230 -19.86 20.57 -29.70
N SER A 231 -19.39 19.85 -28.67
CA SER A 231 -17.96 19.81 -28.29
C SER A 231 -17.78 18.75 -27.21
N SER A 232 -18.03 17.49 -27.56
CA SER A 232 -17.62 16.35 -26.72
C SER A 232 -16.18 16.02 -27.10
N THR A 233 -15.23 16.46 -26.28
CA THR A 233 -13.83 16.07 -26.40
C THR A 233 -13.76 14.56 -26.13
N GLU A 234 -13.39 13.78 -27.13
CA GLU A 234 -13.10 12.35 -26.97
C GLU A 234 -12.00 12.19 -25.92
N LEU A 235 -12.40 11.80 -24.70
CA LEU A 235 -11.48 11.44 -23.64
C LEU A 235 -10.89 10.08 -23.97
N THR A 236 -9.56 10.04 -24.05
CA THR A 236 -8.81 8.81 -24.28
C THR A 236 -9.08 7.79 -23.17
N PRO A 237 -9.20 6.48 -23.45
CA PRO A 237 -9.50 5.41 -22.48
C PRO A 237 -8.49 5.21 -21.32
N PHE A 238 -7.51 6.09 -21.14
CA PHE A 238 -6.34 5.88 -20.29
C PHE A 238 -6.42 6.47 -18.87
N GLN A 239 -7.58 6.97 -18.41
CA GLN A 239 -7.61 7.76 -17.16
C GLN A 239 -8.73 7.46 -16.15
N LEU A 240 -9.32 6.26 -16.18
CA LEU A 240 -9.98 5.72 -14.99
C LEU A 240 -8.90 5.00 -14.16
N MET A 241 -8.20 5.74 -13.29
CA MET A 241 -7.29 5.12 -12.32
C MET A 241 -8.13 4.34 -11.29
N ALA A 242 -8.42 3.08 -11.60
CA ALA A 242 -8.97 2.15 -10.62
C ALA A 242 -7.92 1.97 -9.51
N ARG A 243 -8.27 2.32 -8.28
CA ARG A 243 -7.39 2.12 -7.13
C ARG A 243 -7.57 0.69 -6.63
N MET A 244 -6.47 -0.05 -6.56
CA MET A 244 -6.50 -1.45 -6.14
C MET A 244 -6.70 -1.55 -4.63
N ALA A 245 -7.58 -2.46 -4.22
CA ALA A 245 -7.92 -2.62 -2.80
C ALA A 245 -6.95 -3.58 -2.09
N GLU A 246 -6.56 -3.22 -0.86
CA GLU A 246 -5.82 -4.10 0.04
C GLU A 246 -6.77 -5.16 0.62
N VAL A 247 -6.40 -6.44 0.49
CA VAL A 247 -7.21 -7.61 0.90
C VAL A 247 -7.70 -7.51 2.35
N ASP A 248 -6.80 -7.10 3.24
CA ASP A 248 -7.04 -7.11 4.68
C ASP A 248 -8.05 -6.03 5.11
N LYS A 249 -8.32 -5.04 4.25
CA LYS A 249 -9.26 -3.95 4.52
C LYS A 249 -10.68 -4.25 4.02
N LEU A 250 -10.88 -5.34 3.27
CA LEU A 250 -12.20 -5.71 2.72
C LEU A 250 -13.12 -6.41 3.72
N GLY A 251 -12.71 -6.58 4.98
CA GLY A 251 -13.63 -7.04 6.05
C GLY A 251 -14.88 -6.16 6.19
N ILE A 252 -14.82 -4.91 5.70
CA ILE A 252 -15.92 -3.95 5.68
C ILE A 252 -17.03 -4.33 4.68
N ILE A 253 -16.71 -5.14 3.65
CA ILE A 253 -17.64 -5.51 2.55
C ILE A 253 -18.62 -6.63 2.97
N GLY A 254 -18.54 -7.09 4.23
CA GLY A 254 -19.39 -8.15 4.76
C GLY A 254 -18.87 -9.54 4.40
N ASN A 255 -19.11 -10.50 5.31
CA ASN A 255 -18.57 -11.86 5.20
C ASN A 255 -19.08 -12.60 3.96
N TYR A 256 -20.31 -12.32 3.53
CA TYR A 256 -20.94 -13.01 2.41
C TYR A 256 -20.27 -12.65 1.07
N LEU A 257 -20.13 -11.36 0.78
CA LEU A 257 -19.41 -10.88 -0.39
C LEU A 257 -17.94 -11.30 -0.36
N PHE A 258 -17.28 -11.21 0.79
CA PHE A 258 -15.89 -11.67 0.92
C PHE A 258 -15.72 -13.15 0.57
N GLY A 259 -16.66 -14.00 1.04
CA GLY A 259 -16.72 -15.41 0.65
C GLY A 259 -16.89 -15.60 -0.86
N GLY A 260 -17.78 -14.82 -1.49
CA GLY A 260 -18.01 -14.86 -2.93
C GLY A 260 -16.83 -14.38 -3.78
N ILE A 261 -16.14 -13.34 -3.33
CA ILE A 261 -14.90 -12.82 -3.94
C ILE A 261 -13.84 -13.92 -3.93
N ASN A 262 -13.60 -14.54 -2.77
CA ASN A 262 -12.61 -15.62 -2.63
C ASN A 262 -12.96 -16.86 -3.46
N ALA A 263 -14.24 -17.13 -3.67
CA ALA A 263 -14.71 -18.23 -4.52
C ALA A 263 -14.69 -17.92 -6.03
N SER A 264 -14.47 -16.66 -6.42
CA SER A 264 -14.51 -16.24 -7.83
C SER A 264 -13.35 -16.82 -8.66
N LEU A 265 -13.59 -17.02 -9.96
CA LEU A 265 -12.55 -17.47 -10.90
C LEU A 265 -11.42 -16.45 -11.03
N MET A 266 -11.75 -15.15 -11.00
CA MET A 266 -10.77 -14.06 -11.07
C MET A 266 -9.81 -14.15 -9.89
N ARG A 267 -10.33 -14.34 -8.67
CA ARG A 267 -9.49 -14.45 -7.49
C ARG A 267 -8.60 -15.69 -7.53
N ARG A 268 -9.13 -16.82 -7.99
CA ARG A 268 -8.33 -18.04 -8.15
C ARG A 268 -7.15 -17.82 -9.10
N LYS A 269 -7.40 -17.15 -10.23
CA LYS A 269 -6.36 -16.79 -11.20
C LYS A 269 -5.30 -15.87 -10.57
N GLU A 270 -5.71 -14.83 -9.84
CA GLU A 270 -4.77 -13.96 -9.11
C GLU A 270 -3.91 -14.75 -8.10
N MET A 271 -4.51 -15.70 -7.37
CA MET A 271 -3.78 -16.55 -6.43
C MET A 271 -2.77 -17.46 -7.13
N ASP A 272 -3.14 -18.05 -8.27
CA ASP A 272 -2.26 -18.89 -9.08
C ASP A 272 -1.05 -18.10 -9.62
N ASP A 273 -1.26 -16.82 -9.93
CA ASP A 273 -0.22 -15.86 -10.34
C ASP A 273 0.60 -15.30 -9.16
N ASN A 274 0.35 -15.76 -7.92
CA ASN A 274 0.93 -15.24 -6.67
C ASN A 274 0.65 -13.74 -6.40
N ILE A 275 -0.44 -13.22 -6.96
CA ILE A 275 -0.90 -11.85 -6.72
C ILE A 275 -1.70 -11.84 -5.42
N ILE A 276 -1.09 -11.27 -4.39
CA ILE A 276 -1.72 -11.21 -3.06
C ILE A 276 -2.89 -10.22 -3.00
N SER A 277 -2.90 -9.16 -3.81
CA SER A 277 -3.93 -8.11 -3.89
C SER A 277 -5.10 -8.44 -4.83
N PHE A 278 -6.28 -7.85 -4.60
CA PHE A 278 -7.46 -7.99 -5.48
C PHE A 278 -7.40 -6.99 -6.65
N THR A 279 -6.47 -7.18 -7.58
CA THR A 279 -6.21 -6.18 -8.62
C THR A 279 -7.34 -6.10 -9.64
N ASP A 280 -7.88 -7.25 -10.03
CA ASP A 280 -8.97 -7.34 -11.00
C ASP A 280 -10.27 -7.78 -10.33
N THR A 281 -10.19 -8.46 -9.20
CA THR A 281 -11.38 -8.96 -8.49
C THR A 281 -12.20 -7.85 -7.83
N VAL A 282 -11.57 -6.77 -7.34
CA VAL A 282 -12.27 -5.63 -6.72
C VAL A 282 -11.66 -4.33 -7.22
N ARG A 283 -12.46 -3.49 -7.88
CA ARG A 283 -11.99 -2.21 -8.43
C ARG A 283 -12.79 -1.06 -7.86
N LEU A 284 -12.08 -0.11 -7.25
CA LEU A 284 -12.66 1.15 -6.82
C LEU A 284 -12.34 2.24 -7.84
N HIS A 285 -13.38 2.78 -8.45
CA HIS A 285 -13.31 3.91 -9.36
C HIS A 285 -13.63 5.18 -8.59
N ILE A 286 -12.68 6.12 -8.61
CA ILE A 286 -12.81 7.40 -7.93
C ILE A 286 -13.63 8.35 -8.80
N ALA A 287 -14.61 9.01 -8.18
CA ALA A 287 -15.35 10.13 -8.76
C ALA A 287 -14.41 11.18 -9.36
N TYR A 288 -14.80 11.73 -10.51
CA TYR A 288 -14.01 12.76 -11.18
C TYR A 288 -14.33 14.16 -10.63
N GLN A 289 -15.59 14.38 -10.25
CA GLN A 289 -16.05 15.66 -9.70
C GLN A 289 -16.43 15.54 -8.23
N ALA A 290 -16.26 16.64 -7.50
CA ALA A 290 -16.72 16.72 -6.12
C ALA A 290 -18.25 16.61 -6.07
N GLY A 291 -18.76 15.69 -5.23
CA GLY A 291 -20.18 15.40 -5.10
C GLY A 291 -20.68 14.22 -5.93
N GLU A 292 -19.84 13.63 -6.79
CA GLU A 292 -20.15 12.36 -7.45
C GLU A 292 -19.87 11.15 -6.53
N ASP A 293 -20.58 10.05 -6.76
CA ASP A 293 -20.39 8.80 -6.02
C ASP A 293 -19.18 8.01 -6.55
N PHE A 294 -18.55 7.26 -5.65
CA PHE A 294 -17.54 6.27 -6.02
C PHE A 294 -18.21 5.01 -6.59
N LYS A 295 -17.59 4.38 -7.59
CA LYS A 295 -18.07 3.09 -8.12
C LYS A 295 -17.18 1.96 -7.61
N LEU A 296 -17.80 0.98 -6.96
CA LEU A 296 -17.16 -0.26 -6.54
C LEU A 296 -17.60 -1.41 -7.45
N GLU A 297 -16.65 -1.99 -8.19
CA GLU A 297 -16.86 -3.21 -8.97
C GLU A 297 -16.32 -4.41 -8.22
N VAL A 298 -17.12 -5.48 -8.14
CA VAL A 298 -16.75 -6.71 -7.44
C VAL A 298 -17.02 -7.91 -8.35
N CYS A 299 -16.00 -8.69 -8.66
CA CYS A 299 -16.15 -9.97 -9.34
C CYS A 299 -16.49 -11.08 -8.33
N LEU A 300 -17.64 -11.73 -8.53
CA LEU A 300 -18.16 -12.78 -7.65
C LEU A 300 -18.25 -14.12 -8.39
N SER A 301 -18.37 -15.21 -7.63
CA SER A 301 -18.78 -16.49 -8.22
C SER A 301 -20.24 -16.42 -8.71
N SER A 302 -20.57 -17.20 -9.74
CA SER A 302 -21.91 -17.25 -10.33
C SER A 302 -23.00 -17.56 -9.29
N SER A 303 -22.74 -18.52 -8.38
CA SER A 303 -23.68 -18.91 -7.33
C SER A 303 -24.00 -17.79 -6.34
N VAL A 304 -22.99 -17.02 -5.93
CA VAL A 304 -23.16 -15.87 -5.04
C VAL A 304 -23.90 -14.76 -5.77
N GLY A 305 -23.55 -14.50 -7.04
CA GLY A 305 -24.26 -13.52 -7.86
C GLY A 305 -25.75 -13.83 -8.01
N GLN A 306 -26.11 -15.09 -8.25
CA GLN A 306 -27.52 -15.53 -8.32
C GLN A 306 -28.25 -15.34 -7.00
N THR A 307 -27.58 -15.61 -5.87
CA THR A 307 -28.19 -15.43 -4.55
C THR A 307 -28.45 -13.95 -4.24
N ILE A 308 -27.52 -13.07 -4.62
CA ILE A 308 -27.72 -11.61 -4.52
C ILE A 308 -28.90 -11.18 -5.39
N LEU A 309 -28.97 -11.63 -6.65
CA LEU A 309 -30.10 -11.31 -7.54
C LEU A 309 -31.45 -11.79 -7.00
N GLN A 310 -31.49 -12.91 -6.28
CA GLN A 310 -32.70 -13.37 -5.59
C GLN A 310 -33.03 -12.49 -4.38
N ALA A 311 -32.03 -12.14 -3.55
CA ALA A 311 -32.21 -11.24 -2.41
C ALA A 311 -32.70 -9.85 -2.85
N MET A 312 -32.24 -9.36 -4.02
CA MET A 312 -32.71 -8.10 -4.61
C MET A 312 -34.20 -8.11 -4.96
N LYS A 313 -34.79 -9.28 -5.19
CA LYS A 313 -36.24 -9.46 -5.43
C LYS A 313 -37.00 -9.75 -4.13
N GLY A 314 -36.28 -9.98 -3.03
CA GLY A 314 -36.79 -10.38 -1.73
C GLY A 314 -36.81 -9.22 -0.74
N SER A 315 -36.31 -9.50 0.47
CA SER A 315 -36.28 -8.56 1.59
C SER A 315 -35.01 -7.71 1.57
N ILE A 316 -35.15 -6.43 1.90
CA ILE A 316 -34.04 -5.49 2.04
C ILE A 316 -33.06 -5.95 3.13
N GLU A 317 -33.57 -6.61 4.16
CA GLU A 317 -32.81 -7.15 5.27
C GLU A 317 -31.86 -8.28 4.81
N ASP A 318 -32.25 -9.08 3.82
CA ASP A 318 -31.37 -10.09 3.22
C ASP A 318 -30.18 -9.42 2.50
N LEU A 319 -30.45 -8.36 1.73
CA LEU A 319 -29.39 -7.58 1.07
C LEU A 319 -28.46 -6.93 2.10
N ARG A 320 -29.02 -6.34 3.15
CA ARG A 320 -28.24 -5.74 4.24
C ARG A 320 -27.38 -6.77 4.94
N SER A 321 -27.90 -7.98 5.18
CA SER A 321 -27.12 -9.09 5.74
C SER A 321 -26.00 -9.55 4.80
N MET A 322 -26.20 -9.49 3.47
CA MET A 322 -25.19 -9.92 2.49
C MET A 322 -24.08 -8.88 2.28
N PHE A 323 -24.44 -7.60 2.22
CA PHE A 323 -23.50 -6.49 1.97
C PHE A 323 -22.87 -5.94 3.25
N GLY A 324 -23.47 -6.22 4.41
CA GLY A 324 -23.09 -5.61 5.68
C GLY A 324 -23.60 -4.16 5.79
N ASP A 325 -23.67 -3.66 7.02
CA ASP A 325 -24.27 -2.35 7.31
C ASP A 325 -23.59 -1.18 6.56
N TYR A 326 -22.27 -1.24 6.40
CA TYR A 326 -21.50 -0.15 5.81
C TYR A 326 -21.77 -0.01 4.31
N LEU A 327 -21.62 -1.09 3.54
CA LEU A 327 -21.84 -1.05 2.09
C LEU A 327 -23.31 -0.85 1.79
N PHE A 328 -24.20 -1.46 2.57
CA PHE A 328 -25.64 -1.26 2.43
C PHE A 328 -26.03 0.21 2.66
N GLY A 329 -25.56 0.84 3.74
CA GLY A 329 -25.79 2.27 3.99
C GLY A 329 -25.22 3.17 2.88
N ALA A 330 -24.02 2.87 2.38
CA ALA A 330 -23.44 3.61 1.26
C ALA A 330 -24.27 3.47 -0.04
N ILE A 331 -24.87 2.30 -0.29
CA ILE A 331 -25.79 2.10 -1.43
C ILE A 331 -27.08 2.89 -1.25
N GLU A 332 -27.63 2.95 -0.03
CA GLU A 332 -28.82 3.76 0.26
C GLU A 332 -28.56 5.25 0.09
N GLU A 333 -27.42 5.75 0.58
CA GLU A 333 -27.02 7.16 0.51
C GLU A 333 -26.51 7.59 -0.87
N SER A 334 -26.17 6.64 -1.75
CA SER A 334 -25.70 6.93 -3.12
C SER A 334 -26.76 7.71 -3.90
N ASN A 335 -26.34 8.76 -4.60
CA ASN A 335 -27.17 9.55 -5.49
C ASN A 335 -27.86 8.70 -6.57
N CYS A 336 -27.27 7.55 -6.93
CA CYS A 336 -27.85 6.60 -7.88
C CYS A 336 -29.16 5.96 -7.37
N SER A 337 -29.37 5.87 -6.05
CA SER A 337 -30.59 5.32 -5.46
C SER A 337 -31.75 6.33 -5.53
N MET A 338 -31.43 7.64 -5.47
CA MET A 338 -32.42 8.73 -5.42
C MET A 338 -33.02 9.08 -6.79
N GLU A 339 -32.27 8.94 -7.89
CA GLU A 339 -32.80 9.26 -9.23
C GLU A 339 -33.79 8.21 -9.78
N ARG A 340 -33.94 7.06 -9.10
CA ARG A 340 -34.95 6.05 -9.44
C ARG A 340 -35.75 5.68 -8.20
N GLY A 341 -36.70 6.53 -7.82
CA GLY A 341 -37.74 6.18 -6.87
C GLY A 341 -38.30 4.79 -7.17
N VAL A 342 -37.93 3.81 -6.33
CA VAL A 342 -38.52 2.46 -6.23
C VAL A 342 -38.83 1.80 -7.58
N THR A 343 -37.92 1.89 -8.56
CA THR A 343 -38.08 1.17 -9.84
C THR A 343 -36.80 0.50 -10.33
N ALA A 344 -35.86 0.18 -9.44
CA ALA A 344 -34.70 -0.65 -9.79
C ALA A 344 -35.03 -2.15 -9.84
N ALA A 345 -36.17 -2.60 -9.28
CA ALA A 345 -36.56 -4.01 -9.25
C ALA A 345 -37.39 -4.48 -10.46
N LYS A 346 -37.70 -3.60 -11.43
CA LYS A 346 -38.62 -3.93 -12.54
C LYS A 346 -37.96 -4.08 -13.92
N TYR A 347 -36.69 -3.71 -14.08
CA TYR A 347 -36.01 -3.75 -15.40
C TYR A 347 -34.51 -4.14 -15.32
N MET A 348 -34.17 -5.03 -14.38
CA MET A 348 -32.95 -5.85 -14.35
C MET A 348 -33.34 -7.27 -13.95
#